data_AF-A0A2P9FBV6-F1
#
_entry.id   AF-A0A2P9FBV6-F1
#
_cell.length_a   1.000
_cell.length_b   1.000
_cell.length_c   1.000
_cell.angle_alpha   90.00
_cell.angle_beta   90.00
_cell.angle_gamma   90.00
#
_symmetry.space_group_name_H-M   'P 1'
#
loop_
_entity.id
_entity.type
_entity.pdbx_description
1 polymer ?
#
loop_
_entity_poly.entity_id
_entity_poly.type
_entity_poly.pdbx_seq_one_letter_code
_entity_poly.pdbx_strand_id
1 'polypeptide(L)'
;MATDHDRTGHPADDLTARRLVEQYGSPLYIYDLARVRASLEDLRAALPQPCRVYYSLKANSHPDLVAELRRGGARAEVTSRGELAAALEAGHPAAELMYSGPGKVPAELDEAIAAGMRTFSAESFGDLERIGAAADAHGVTADCVLRINAAGAPGQAGLRMTGGPSQFGFDLDDLAEHGARLLVKGVRIVGMHFFPLTNSRDEDGLIAELAQSVRTAAQLREELGIPLHLLDLGGGFAAPYANPGERPVYGRLRTVLTAVLDEHLPGWRDGEPVIAFESGRYLIGDSGRLVVTVTDVKNSRGSTYAVLDSGINHLGGLSGLGRLLPLNAQPLADTGRAADEPADREAATVTLAGPLCTPADILARAAELPGLRAGDLLAFPNVGAYGLSASLLGFLGHPAPAEIVVDGGETVSATRLDLRRHTVAPHTGSRTEDLTTMTETTTQAAPAAADEPAAPWDATFEALLLEALPRLAAKGELQADSSLKAAGLDSLAMVEVLVRVEETYGIAVPDSELMADTFATPASLWRVVAALREQSVGSA
;
A
#
# COMPACT_ATOMS: atom_id res chain seq x y z
N MET A 1 -29.28 14.48 23.08
CA MET A 1 -28.39 14.87 24.19
C MET A 1 -27.00 14.51 23.74
N ALA A 2 -26.26 15.50 23.25
CA ALA A 2 -24.91 15.31 22.74
C ALA A 2 -23.98 15.14 23.95
N THR A 3 -23.39 13.95 24.08
CA THR A 3 -22.30 13.73 25.04
C THR A 3 -21.07 14.42 24.49
N ASP A 4 -20.53 15.27 25.34
CA ASP A 4 -19.27 15.99 25.23
C ASP A 4 -18.12 15.00 24.91
N HIS A 5 -17.71 14.93 23.65
CA HIS A 5 -16.53 14.19 23.18
C HIS A 5 -15.36 15.14 22.89
N ASP A 6 -15.37 16.33 23.49
CA ASP A 6 -14.26 17.26 23.38
C ASP A 6 -13.19 16.90 24.42
N ARG A 7 -12.22 16.05 24.03
CA ARG A 7 -10.82 16.07 24.49
C ARG A 7 -9.98 14.97 23.83
N THR A 8 -8.99 15.43 23.06
CA THR A 8 -7.81 14.67 22.69
C THR A 8 -7.11 14.10 23.95
N GLY A 9 -7.05 12.77 24.06
CA GLY A 9 -6.44 12.05 25.18
C GLY A 9 -7.20 12.22 26.50
N HIS A 10 -8.05 11.26 26.86
CA HIS A 10 -8.64 11.29 28.19
C HIS A 10 -7.52 11.02 29.22
N PRO A 11 -7.38 11.76 30.32
CA PRO A 11 -6.30 11.54 31.29
C PRO A 11 -6.23 10.09 31.82
N ALA A 12 -7.38 9.39 31.86
CA ALA A 12 -7.46 7.98 32.17
C ALA A 12 -6.77 7.08 31.11
N ASP A 13 -6.82 7.47 29.85
CA ASP A 13 -6.20 6.77 28.72
C ASP A 13 -4.67 6.87 28.78
N ASP A 14 -4.13 8.01 29.24
CA ASP A 14 -2.69 8.25 29.40
C ASP A 14 -2.12 7.51 30.61
N LEU A 15 -2.84 7.52 31.73
CA LEU A 15 -2.53 6.70 32.91
C LEU A 15 -2.49 5.21 32.55
N THR A 16 -3.46 4.75 31.76
CA THR A 16 -3.51 3.37 31.27
C THR A 16 -2.30 3.08 30.39
N ALA A 17 -1.97 3.96 29.45
CA ALA A 17 -0.82 3.78 28.58
C ALA A 17 0.51 3.70 29.35
N ARG A 18 0.72 4.55 30.36
CA ARG A 18 1.90 4.51 31.23
C ARG A 18 2.01 3.19 31.99
N ARG A 19 0.92 2.73 32.61
CA ARG A 19 0.88 1.42 33.28
C ARG A 19 1.25 0.28 32.34
N LEU A 20 0.76 0.32 31.10
CA LEU A 20 1.09 -0.69 30.09
C LEU A 20 2.57 -0.62 29.68
N VAL A 21 3.16 0.57 29.56
CA VAL A 21 4.61 0.71 29.31
C VAL A 21 5.42 0.16 30.48
N GLU A 22 5.03 0.40 31.73
CA GLU A 22 5.70 -0.18 32.91
C GLU A 22 5.66 -1.72 32.90
N GLN A 23 4.56 -2.30 32.41
CA GLN A 23 4.35 -3.75 32.39
C GLN A 23 5.00 -4.44 31.19
N TYR A 24 4.92 -3.85 30.00
CA TYR A 24 5.30 -4.49 28.73
C TYR A 24 6.53 -3.87 28.06
N GLY A 25 6.99 -2.71 28.55
CA GLY A 25 8.03 -1.90 27.94
C GLY A 25 7.52 -1.08 26.76
N SER A 26 8.42 -0.27 26.21
CA SER A 26 8.26 0.44 24.93
C SER A 26 9.32 -0.06 23.92
N PRO A 27 9.08 0.11 22.60
CA PRO A 27 7.88 0.66 21.99
C PRO A 27 6.65 -0.23 22.12
N LEU A 28 5.47 0.39 22.16
CA LEU A 28 4.20 -0.26 22.49
C LEU A 28 3.06 0.27 21.61
N TYR A 29 2.38 -0.60 20.86
CA TYR A 29 1.09 -0.28 20.26
C TYR A 29 -0.04 -0.61 21.24
N ILE A 30 -1.01 0.30 21.36
CA ILE A 30 -2.23 0.11 22.14
C ILE A 30 -3.43 0.29 21.20
N TYR A 31 -4.27 -0.73 21.09
CA TYR A 31 -5.50 -0.72 20.29
C TYR A 31 -6.74 -0.77 21.17
N ASP A 32 -7.70 0.12 20.96
CA ASP A 32 -8.94 0.23 21.73
C ASP A 32 -10.15 -0.32 20.95
N LEU A 33 -10.72 -1.43 21.43
CA LEU A 33 -11.88 -2.07 20.79
C LEU A 33 -13.15 -1.20 20.84
N ALA A 34 -13.29 -0.32 21.83
CA ALA A 34 -14.43 0.59 21.90
C ALA A 34 -14.43 1.56 20.71
N ARG A 35 -13.25 2.03 20.30
CA ARG A 35 -13.08 2.90 19.12
C ARG A 35 -13.35 2.15 17.82
N VAL A 36 -12.97 0.87 17.74
CA VAL A 36 -13.28 0.00 16.59
C VAL A 36 -14.80 -0.16 16.44
N ARG A 37 -15.52 -0.45 17.52
CA ARG A 37 -17.00 -0.56 17.49
C ARG A 37 -17.65 0.75 17.06
N ALA A 38 -17.26 1.86 17.67
CA ALA A 38 -17.76 3.19 17.31
C ALA A 38 -17.54 3.50 15.82
N SER A 39 -16.37 3.14 15.27
CA SER A 39 -16.06 3.36 13.85
C SER A 39 -17.05 2.70 12.90
N LEU A 40 -17.43 1.47 13.23
CA LEU A 40 -18.28 0.65 12.38
C LEU A 40 -19.72 1.15 12.45
N GLU A 41 -20.15 1.58 13.64
CA GLU A 41 -21.45 2.22 13.83
C GLU A 41 -21.54 3.55 13.07
N ASP A 42 -20.53 4.41 13.21
CA ASP A 42 -20.43 5.69 12.49
C ASP A 42 -20.46 5.49 10.97
N LEU A 43 -19.64 4.56 10.46
CA LEU A 43 -19.58 4.28 9.02
C LEU A 43 -20.94 3.77 8.52
N ARG A 44 -21.56 2.82 9.22
CA ARG A 44 -22.87 2.30 8.80
C ARG A 44 -23.99 3.35 8.85
N ALA A 45 -23.93 4.27 9.81
CA ALA A 45 -24.88 5.37 9.90
C ALA A 45 -24.76 6.32 8.70
N ALA A 46 -23.53 6.52 8.21
CA ALA A 46 -23.21 7.34 7.05
C ALA A 46 -23.49 6.68 5.68
N LEU A 47 -23.62 5.35 5.63
CA LEU A 47 -23.82 4.61 4.38
C LEU A 47 -25.32 4.42 4.03
N PRO A 48 -25.66 4.31 2.73
CA PRO A 48 -26.99 3.85 2.30
C PRO A 48 -27.28 2.44 2.84
N GLN A 49 -28.54 2.15 3.14
CA GLN A 49 -28.97 0.86 3.70
C GLN A 49 -30.12 0.26 2.87
N PRO A 50 -30.12 -1.07 2.62
CA PRO A 50 -29.14 -2.06 3.11
C PRO A 50 -27.79 -2.01 2.37
N CYS A 51 -26.68 -2.24 3.08
CA CYS A 51 -25.37 -2.43 2.47
C CYS A 51 -24.52 -3.48 3.20
N ARG A 52 -23.49 -3.99 2.51
CA ARG A 52 -22.40 -4.78 3.11
C ARG A 52 -21.19 -3.89 3.36
N VAL A 53 -20.47 -4.16 4.44
CA VAL A 53 -19.18 -3.52 4.74
C VAL A 53 -18.13 -4.60 4.77
N TYR A 54 -17.10 -4.46 3.93
CA TYR A 54 -15.89 -5.26 3.99
C TYR A 54 -14.80 -4.49 4.73
N TYR A 55 -14.20 -5.12 5.73
CA TYR A 55 -12.97 -4.66 6.34
C TYR A 55 -11.79 -5.06 5.47
N SER A 56 -11.02 -4.08 4.99
CA SER A 56 -9.80 -4.33 4.24
C SER A 56 -8.64 -4.66 5.18
N LEU A 57 -8.27 -5.93 5.27
CA LEU A 57 -7.29 -6.43 6.26
C LEU A 57 -5.89 -5.84 6.09
N LYS A 58 -5.53 -5.38 4.89
CA LYS A 58 -4.28 -4.66 4.59
C LYS A 58 -4.02 -3.46 5.51
N ALA A 59 -5.08 -2.89 6.09
CA ALA A 59 -4.94 -1.81 7.08
C ALA A 59 -4.31 -2.32 8.38
N ASN A 60 -4.84 -3.42 8.94
CA ASN A 60 -4.28 -4.10 10.11
C ASN A 60 -4.91 -5.50 10.27
N SER A 61 -4.12 -6.55 10.10
CA SER A 61 -4.60 -7.93 10.21
C SER A 61 -4.61 -8.48 11.65
N HIS A 62 -4.45 -7.63 12.68
CA HIS A 62 -4.44 -8.07 14.07
C HIS A 62 -5.73 -8.85 14.43
N PRO A 63 -5.64 -10.12 14.87
CA PRO A 63 -6.80 -11.02 15.00
C PRO A 63 -7.94 -10.46 15.86
N ASP A 64 -7.64 -9.78 16.97
CA ASP A 64 -8.68 -9.21 17.83
C ASP A 64 -9.46 -8.06 17.18
N LEU A 65 -8.80 -7.23 16.35
CA LEU A 65 -9.48 -6.13 15.64
C LEU A 65 -10.38 -6.69 14.53
N VAL A 66 -9.89 -7.70 13.82
CA VAL A 66 -10.65 -8.42 12.79
C VAL A 66 -11.86 -9.10 13.43
N ALA A 67 -11.66 -9.80 14.55
CA ALA A 67 -12.73 -10.49 15.28
C ALA A 67 -13.78 -9.49 15.79
N GLU A 68 -13.38 -8.32 16.25
CA GLU A 68 -14.31 -7.29 16.71
C GLU A 68 -15.18 -6.73 15.59
N LEU A 69 -14.58 -6.41 14.44
CA LEU A 69 -15.33 -5.97 13.26
C LEU A 69 -16.29 -7.06 12.74
N ARG A 70 -15.85 -8.32 12.80
CA ARG A 70 -16.71 -9.47 12.49
C ARG A 70 -17.91 -9.56 13.42
N ARG A 71 -17.71 -9.43 14.74
CA ARG A 71 -18.82 -9.43 15.73
C ARG A 71 -19.81 -8.30 15.45
N GLY A 72 -19.29 -7.15 15.01
CA GLY A 72 -20.09 -6.05 14.51
C GLY A 72 -20.84 -6.39 13.22
N GLY A 73 -20.50 -7.45 12.48
CA GLY A 73 -21.14 -7.88 11.23
C GLY A 73 -20.48 -7.33 9.97
N ALA A 74 -19.25 -6.81 10.06
CA ALA A 74 -18.43 -6.57 8.87
C ALA A 74 -17.95 -7.92 8.31
N ARG A 75 -17.78 -7.98 6.99
CA ARG A 75 -17.08 -9.07 6.29
C ARG A 75 -15.62 -8.68 6.12
N ALA A 76 -14.79 -9.58 5.61
CA ALA A 76 -13.37 -9.31 5.39
C ALA A 76 -13.02 -9.38 3.90
N GLU A 77 -12.23 -8.40 3.47
CA GLU A 77 -11.56 -8.34 2.17
C GLU A 77 -10.07 -8.63 2.41
N VAL A 78 -9.55 -9.60 1.65
CA VAL A 78 -8.19 -10.12 1.80
C VAL A 78 -7.45 -10.09 0.46
N THR A 79 -6.14 -9.92 0.53
CA THR A 79 -5.25 -9.79 -0.65
C THR A 79 -4.11 -10.79 -0.66
N SER A 80 -3.95 -11.57 0.41
CA SER A 80 -2.87 -12.54 0.57
C SER A 80 -3.29 -13.72 1.44
N ARG A 81 -2.51 -14.81 1.38
CA ARG A 81 -2.67 -15.99 2.26
C ARG A 81 -2.59 -15.63 3.75
N GLY A 82 -1.73 -14.68 4.11
CA GLY A 82 -1.59 -14.23 5.50
C GLY A 82 -2.84 -13.52 6.01
N GLU A 83 -3.44 -12.67 5.18
CA GLU A 83 -4.70 -12.01 5.50
C GLU A 83 -5.88 -13.00 5.53
N LEU A 84 -5.92 -13.96 4.60
CA LEU A 84 -6.90 -15.05 4.64
C LEU A 84 -6.80 -15.83 5.96
N ALA A 85 -5.59 -16.25 6.35
CA ALA A 85 -5.38 -16.96 7.60
C ALA A 85 -5.85 -16.15 8.81
N ALA A 86 -5.51 -14.85 8.87
CA ALA A 86 -5.95 -13.96 9.94
C ALA A 86 -7.49 -13.81 10.00
N ALA A 87 -8.15 -13.68 8.84
CA ALA A 87 -9.62 -13.62 8.76
C ALA A 87 -10.27 -14.91 9.25
N LEU A 88 -9.73 -16.08 8.87
CA LEU A 88 -10.23 -17.38 9.31
C LEU A 88 -9.98 -17.61 10.81
N GLU A 89 -8.84 -17.17 11.34
CA GLU A 89 -8.51 -17.26 12.77
C GLU A 89 -9.44 -16.37 13.61
N ALA A 90 -9.78 -15.18 13.13
CA ALA A 90 -10.85 -14.33 13.67
C ALA A 90 -12.27 -14.94 13.48
N GLY A 91 -12.33 -16.08 12.79
CA GLY A 91 -13.47 -16.97 12.62
C GLY A 91 -14.42 -16.57 11.49
N HIS A 92 -14.04 -15.65 10.60
CA HIS A 92 -14.86 -15.37 9.43
C HIS A 92 -15.11 -16.67 8.64
N PRO A 93 -16.35 -16.93 8.21
CA PRO A 93 -16.60 -18.01 7.27
C PRO A 93 -15.99 -17.64 5.92
N ALA A 94 -15.15 -18.52 5.35
CA ALA A 94 -14.47 -18.28 4.08
C ALA A 94 -15.43 -17.88 2.95
N ALA A 95 -16.65 -18.46 2.94
CA ALA A 95 -17.67 -18.18 1.93
C ALA A 95 -18.21 -16.73 1.96
N GLU A 96 -17.95 -15.96 3.02
CA GLU A 96 -18.34 -14.55 3.12
C GLU A 96 -17.19 -13.57 2.84
N LEU A 97 -15.98 -14.08 2.62
CA LEU A 97 -14.80 -13.29 2.31
C LEU A 97 -14.75 -12.93 0.82
N MET A 98 -14.10 -11.81 0.52
CA MET A 98 -13.73 -11.43 -0.84
C MET A 98 -12.21 -11.40 -0.99
N TYR A 99 -11.68 -12.11 -2.00
CA TYR A 99 -10.26 -12.05 -2.34
C TYR A 99 -10.03 -10.98 -3.42
N SER A 100 -9.19 -9.99 -3.16
CA SER A 100 -8.84 -8.92 -4.10
C SER A 100 -7.33 -8.88 -4.40
N GLY A 101 -6.87 -7.89 -5.18
CA GLY A 101 -5.45 -7.63 -5.42
C GLY A 101 -4.93 -8.23 -6.74
N PRO A 102 -3.99 -7.55 -7.43
CA PRO A 102 -3.61 -7.88 -8.81
C PRO A 102 -2.68 -9.10 -8.94
N GLY A 103 -2.08 -9.56 -7.84
CA GLY A 103 -0.99 -10.53 -7.83
C GLY A 103 -1.39 -11.98 -7.56
N LYS A 104 -2.67 -12.36 -7.70
CA LYS A 104 -3.14 -13.71 -7.30
C LYS A 104 -2.42 -14.80 -8.11
N VAL A 105 -1.76 -15.71 -7.41
CA VAL A 105 -1.08 -16.86 -8.02
C VAL A 105 -1.85 -18.17 -7.80
N PRO A 106 -1.67 -19.21 -8.64
CA PRO A 106 -2.44 -20.45 -8.56
C PRO A 106 -2.48 -21.08 -7.17
N ALA A 107 -1.33 -21.18 -6.50
CA ALA A 107 -1.26 -21.79 -5.16
C ALA A 107 -2.08 -21.01 -4.10
N GLU A 108 -2.23 -19.70 -4.24
CA GLU A 108 -3.06 -18.88 -3.34
C GLU A 108 -4.55 -19.10 -3.62
N LEU A 109 -4.92 -19.18 -4.90
CA LEU A 109 -6.29 -19.43 -5.34
C LEU A 109 -6.77 -20.82 -4.92
N ASP A 110 -5.92 -21.84 -5.11
CA ASP A 110 -6.21 -23.21 -4.67
C ASP A 110 -6.47 -23.25 -3.16
N GLU A 111 -5.62 -22.60 -2.36
CA GLU A 111 -5.81 -22.51 -0.90
C GLU A 111 -7.11 -21.78 -0.52
N ALA A 112 -7.37 -20.62 -1.12
CA ALA A 112 -8.57 -19.83 -0.84
C ALA A 112 -9.84 -20.61 -1.16
N ILE A 113 -9.90 -21.27 -2.33
CA ILE A 113 -11.05 -22.05 -2.76
C ILE A 113 -11.22 -23.31 -1.91
N ALA A 114 -10.13 -23.99 -1.56
CA ALA A 114 -10.12 -25.13 -0.65
C ALA A 114 -10.63 -24.75 0.75
N ALA A 115 -10.29 -23.56 1.25
CA ALA A 115 -10.79 -23.03 2.52
C ALA A 115 -12.30 -22.70 2.48
N GLY A 116 -12.90 -22.63 1.28
CA GLY A 116 -14.32 -22.38 1.09
C GLY A 116 -14.65 -21.00 0.53
N MET A 117 -13.67 -20.18 0.15
CA MET A 117 -13.94 -18.90 -0.50
C MET A 117 -14.58 -19.09 -1.86
N ARG A 118 -15.53 -18.21 -2.18
CA ARG A 118 -16.24 -18.23 -3.47
C ARG A 118 -16.22 -16.89 -4.17
N THR A 119 -16.00 -15.78 -3.47
CA THR A 119 -16.06 -14.44 -4.07
C THR A 119 -14.67 -13.86 -4.31
N PHE A 120 -14.43 -13.43 -5.55
CA PHE A 120 -13.16 -12.87 -5.99
C PHE A 120 -13.39 -11.56 -6.74
N SER A 121 -12.52 -10.57 -6.51
CA SER A 121 -12.41 -9.40 -7.37
C SER A 121 -11.35 -9.67 -8.42
N ALA A 122 -11.77 -9.89 -9.67
CA ALA A 122 -10.89 -10.15 -10.79
C ALA A 122 -10.29 -8.83 -11.30
N GLU A 123 -8.99 -8.84 -11.57
CA GLU A 123 -8.22 -7.64 -11.91
C GLU A 123 -7.85 -7.55 -13.40
N SER A 124 -7.89 -8.68 -14.12
CA SER A 124 -7.60 -8.77 -15.55
C SER A 124 -8.15 -10.07 -16.13
N PHE A 125 -8.14 -10.22 -17.46
CA PHE A 125 -8.59 -11.45 -18.11
C PHE A 125 -7.75 -12.67 -17.67
N GLY A 126 -6.43 -12.50 -17.57
CA GLY A 126 -5.55 -13.57 -17.09
C GLY A 126 -5.78 -13.92 -15.62
N ASP A 127 -6.16 -12.94 -14.79
CA ASP A 127 -6.55 -13.20 -13.40
C ASP A 127 -7.86 -14.00 -13.33
N LEU A 128 -8.86 -13.62 -14.15
CA LEU A 128 -10.13 -14.33 -14.27
C LEU A 128 -9.94 -15.79 -14.71
N GLU A 129 -9.08 -16.02 -15.71
CA GLU A 129 -8.69 -17.35 -16.19
C GLU A 129 -8.06 -18.20 -15.08
N ARG A 130 -7.16 -17.63 -14.27
CA ARG A 130 -6.54 -18.32 -13.12
C ARG A 130 -7.56 -18.69 -12.05
N ILE A 131 -8.46 -17.77 -11.71
CA ILE A 131 -9.55 -18.01 -10.74
C ILE A 131 -10.44 -19.17 -11.24
N GLY A 132 -10.83 -19.14 -12.51
CA GLY A 132 -11.65 -20.19 -13.12
C GLY A 132 -11.00 -21.56 -13.14
N ALA A 133 -9.71 -21.62 -13.49
CA ALA A 133 -8.95 -22.86 -13.49
C ALA A 133 -8.90 -23.50 -12.09
N ALA A 134 -8.63 -22.70 -11.05
CA ALA A 134 -8.63 -23.17 -9.67
C ALA A 134 -10.04 -23.63 -9.23
N ALA A 135 -11.09 -22.86 -9.53
CA ALA A 135 -12.46 -23.22 -9.20
C ALA A 135 -12.90 -24.54 -9.88
N ASP A 136 -12.58 -24.71 -11.16
CA ASP A 136 -12.88 -25.92 -11.93
C ASP A 136 -12.13 -27.14 -11.38
N ALA A 137 -10.85 -26.99 -11.01
CA ALA A 137 -10.05 -28.05 -10.40
C ALA A 137 -10.66 -28.53 -9.06
N HIS A 138 -11.31 -27.64 -8.32
CA HIS A 138 -12.03 -27.96 -7.09
C HIS A 138 -13.49 -28.38 -7.31
N GLY A 139 -13.99 -28.41 -8.56
CA GLY A 139 -15.36 -28.78 -8.89
C GLY A 139 -16.40 -27.77 -8.36
N VAL A 140 -16.02 -26.51 -8.21
CA VAL A 140 -16.89 -25.42 -7.73
C VAL A 140 -16.96 -24.29 -8.75
N THR A 141 -17.82 -23.29 -8.48
CA THR A 141 -17.89 -22.06 -9.25
C THR A 141 -17.47 -20.89 -8.37
N ALA A 142 -16.56 -20.07 -8.89
CA ALA A 142 -16.17 -18.80 -8.29
C ALA A 142 -17.08 -17.67 -8.78
N ASP A 143 -17.57 -16.86 -7.85
CA ASP A 143 -18.29 -15.63 -8.11
C ASP A 143 -17.30 -14.49 -8.25
N CYS A 144 -17.22 -13.91 -9.45
CA CYS A 144 -16.27 -12.84 -9.75
C CYS A 144 -16.99 -11.50 -9.92
N VAL A 145 -16.53 -10.49 -9.19
CA VAL A 145 -16.76 -9.09 -9.56
C VAL A 145 -15.59 -8.62 -10.42
N LEU A 146 -15.87 -7.87 -11.48
CA LEU A 146 -14.82 -7.28 -12.32
C LEU A 146 -14.38 -5.95 -11.70
N ARG A 147 -13.11 -5.82 -11.35
CA ARG A 147 -12.59 -4.52 -10.88
C ARG A 147 -12.41 -3.59 -12.06
N ILE A 148 -13.02 -2.41 -12.03
CA ILE A 148 -13.07 -1.52 -13.19
C ILE A 148 -12.09 -0.35 -12.99
N ASN A 149 -11.21 -0.14 -13.96
CA ASN A 149 -10.38 1.05 -14.08
C ASN A 149 -11.13 2.13 -14.86
N ALA A 150 -12.06 2.81 -14.18
CA ALA A 150 -12.84 3.88 -14.80
C ALA A 150 -12.22 5.27 -14.56
N ALA A 151 -12.44 6.19 -15.50
CA ALA A 151 -12.19 7.60 -15.28
C ALA A 151 -13.04 8.10 -14.07
N GLY A 152 -12.37 8.71 -13.09
CA GLY A 152 -13.01 9.27 -11.90
C GLY A 152 -13.84 10.54 -12.20
N ALA A 153 -14.53 11.05 -11.18
CA ALA A 153 -15.40 12.21 -11.31
C ALA A 153 -14.64 13.48 -11.82
N PRO A 154 -15.25 14.30 -12.70
CA PRO A 154 -14.64 15.53 -13.18
C PRO A 154 -14.36 16.54 -12.04
N GLY A 155 -13.20 17.21 -12.07
CA GLY A 155 -12.90 18.37 -11.21
C GLY A 155 -12.40 18.07 -9.78
N GLN A 156 -12.17 16.81 -9.41
CA GLN A 156 -11.69 16.43 -8.07
C GLN A 156 -10.16 16.40 -7.96
N ALA A 157 -9.61 17.02 -6.91
CA ALA A 157 -8.18 17.05 -6.59
C ALA A 157 -7.84 16.06 -5.47
N GLY A 158 -7.07 15.01 -5.78
CA GLY A 158 -6.62 13.98 -4.83
C GLY A 158 -5.81 12.86 -5.52
N LEU A 159 -5.19 11.97 -4.74
CA LEU A 159 -4.56 10.75 -5.26
C LEU A 159 -5.65 9.80 -5.79
N ARG A 160 -5.74 9.68 -7.11
CA ARG A 160 -6.66 8.77 -7.80
C ARG A 160 -6.03 7.39 -7.94
N MET A 161 -6.84 6.35 -7.84
CA MET A 161 -6.42 4.96 -8.04
C MET A 161 -6.87 4.39 -9.39
N THR A 162 -7.69 5.14 -10.14
CA THR A 162 -8.26 4.74 -11.43
C THR A 162 -8.27 5.90 -12.45
N GLY A 163 -8.50 5.58 -13.73
CA GLY A 163 -8.71 6.56 -14.81
C GLY A 163 -7.47 6.90 -15.64
N GLY A 164 -6.40 6.12 -15.49
CA GLY A 164 -5.16 6.19 -16.28
C GLY A 164 -4.44 4.83 -16.22
N PRO A 165 -3.23 4.71 -16.80
CA PRO A 165 -2.44 3.48 -16.72
C PRO A 165 -2.30 3.02 -15.27
N SER A 166 -2.74 1.79 -15.01
CA SER A 166 -2.84 1.25 -13.66
C SER A 166 -2.59 -0.25 -13.68
N GLN A 167 -2.01 -0.78 -12.62
CA GLN A 167 -1.88 -2.22 -12.38
C GLN A 167 -3.19 -2.86 -11.86
N PHE A 168 -4.24 -2.05 -11.68
CA PHE A 168 -5.49 -2.47 -11.07
C PHE A 168 -6.66 -2.36 -12.04
N GLY A 169 -7.47 -3.42 -12.06
CA GLY A 169 -8.72 -3.49 -12.80
C GLY A 169 -8.59 -3.51 -14.32
N PHE A 170 -9.73 -3.74 -14.96
CA PHE A 170 -9.89 -3.75 -16.40
C PHE A 170 -10.15 -2.34 -16.93
N ASP A 171 -9.49 -2.00 -18.03
CA ASP A 171 -9.85 -0.82 -18.81
C ASP A 171 -11.20 -1.02 -19.50
N LEU A 172 -11.97 0.06 -19.62
CA LEU A 172 -13.33 0.00 -20.19
C LEU A 172 -13.32 -0.41 -21.67
N ASP A 173 -12.38 0.13 -22.43
CA ASP A 173 -12.25 -0.16 -23.86
C ASP A 173 -11.89 -1.63 -24.10
N ASP A 174 -11.00 -2.19 -23.27
CA ASP A 174 -10.63 -3.61 -23.28
C ASP A 174 -11.82 -4.53 -22.99
N LEU A 175 -12.69 -4.17 -22.04
CA LEU A 175 -13.90 -4.95 -21.74
C LEU A 175 -14.88 -4.94 -22.92
N ALA A 176 -15.01 -3.82 -23.62
CA ALA A 176 -15.87 -3.70 -24.79
C ALA A 176 -15.30 -4.49 -25.99
N GLU A 177 -13.99 -4.38 -26.24
CA GLU A 177 -13.32 -5.06 -27.36
C GLU A 177 -13.20 -6.57 -27.14
N HIS A 178 -12.95 -6.99 -25.90
CA HIS A 178 -12.59 -8.37 -25.58
C HIS A 178 -13.58 -9.07 -24.64
N GLY A 179 -14.83 -8.59 -24.56
CA GLY A 179 -15.86 -9.13 -23.67
C GLY A 179 -16.10 -10.64 -23.78
N ALA A 180 -15.84 -11.25 -24.95
CA ALA A 180 -15.92 -12.70 -25.11
C ALA A 180 -14.96 -13.49 -24.18
N ARG A 181 -13.84 -12.89 -23.77
CA ARG A 181 -12.88 -13.47 -22.83
C ARG A 181 -13.38 -13.56 -21.38
N LEU A 182 -14.50 -12.90 -21.08
CA LEU A 182 -15.16 -12.99 -19.78
C LEU A 182 -15.84 -14.36 -19.56
N LEU A 183 -16.04 -15.14 -20.63
CA LEU A 183 -16.61 -16.48 -20.58
C LEU A 183 -15.56 -17.52 -20.16
N VAL A 184 -15.29 -17.57 -18.85
CA VAL A 184 -14.32 -18.49 -18.25
C VAL A 184 -15.03 -19.66 -17.54
N LYS A 185 -14.61 -20.90 -17.84
CA LYS A 185 -15.12 -22.09 -17.15
C LYS A 185 -14.82 -22.00 -15.64
N GLY A 186 -15.77 -22.39 -14.80
CA GLY A 186 -15.62 -22.33 -13.34
C GLY A 186 -15.85 -20.93 -12.74
N VAL A 187 -16.18 -19.93 -13.56
CA VAL A 187 -16.48 -18.57 -13.12
C VAL A 187 -17.93 -18.20 -13.42
N ARG A 188 -18.55 -17.47 -12.49
CA ARG A 188 -19.77 -16.71 -12.69
C ARG A 188 -19.48 -15.24 -12.42
N ILE A 189 -19.67 -14.39 -13.42
CA ILE A 189 -19.57 -12.94 -13.21
C ILE A 189 -20.84 -12.47 -12.52
N VAL A 190 -20.67 -11.84 -11.37
CA VAL A 190 -21.76 -11.40 -10.50
C VAL A 190 -21.83 -9.89 -10.33
N GLY A 191 -20.89 -9.12 -10.88
CA GLY A 191 -20.94 -7.68 -10.78
C GLY A 191 -19.62 -6.98 -11.00
N MET A 192 -19.50 -5.82 -10.37
CA MET A 192 -18.41 -4.87 -10.58
C MET A 192 -17.87 -4.38 -9.25
N HIS A 193 -16.58 -4.07 -9.24
CA HIS A 193 -15.86 -3.50 -8.12
C HIS A 193 -15.18 -2.21 -8.57
N PHE A 194 -15.40 -1.12 -7.86
CA PHE A 194 -14.74 0.16 -8.05
C PHE A 194 -13.93 0.51 -6.81
N PHE A 195 -12.71 1.00 -6.99
CA PHE A 195 -11.92 1.58 -5.89
C PHE A 195 -11.35 2.93 -6.36
N PRO A 196 -12.19 3.97 -6.49
CA PRO A 196 -11.83 5.18 -7.23
C PRO A 196 -10.79 6.05 -6.48
N LEU A 197 -10.81 6.01 -5.15
CA LEU A 197 -10.01 6.91 -4.33
C LEU A 197 -9.56 6.29 -3.00
N THR A 198 -8.52 6.88 -2.41
CA THR A 198 -8.08 6.60 -1.04
C THR A 198 -8.00 7.89 -0.24
N ASN A 199 -8.42 7.84 1.02
CA ASN A 199 -8.32 8.94 1.99
C ASN A 199 -8.83 10.29 1.44
N SER A 200 -10.14 10.36 1.13
CA SER A 200 -10.78 11.55 0.57
C SER A 200 -10.45 12.82 1.36
N ARG A 201 -10.24 13.92 0.64
CA ARG A 201 -10.00 15.23 1.25
C ARG A 201 -11.22 15.73 2.02
N ASP A 202 -12.41 15.53 1.45
CA ASP A 202 -13.67 16.00 2.01
C ASP A 202 -14.84 15.08 1.60
N GLU A 203 -16.01 15.32 2.20
CA GLU A 203 -17.23 14.55 1.96
C GLU A 203 -17.77 14.74 0.53
N ASP A 204 -17.72 15.95 -0.03
CA ASP A 204 -18.24 16.22 -1.37
C ASP A 204 -17.45 15.46 -2.44
N GLY A 205 -16.12 15.37 -2.31
CA GLY A 205 -15.28 14.56 -3.18
C GLY A 205 -15.57 13.06 -3.09
N LEU A 206 -15.78 12.55 -1.87
CA LEU A 206 -16.15 11.14 -1.65
C LEU A 206 -17.51 10.82 -2.31
N ILE A 207 -18.50 11.69 -2.11
CA ILE A 207 -19.83 11.54 -2.73
C ILE A 207 -19.73 11.54 -4.25
N ALA A 208 -18.96 12.47 -4.82
CA ALA A 208 -18.83 12.60 -6.26
C ALA A 208 -18.29 11.33 -6.92
N GLU A 209 -17.24 10.74 -6.35
CA GLU A 209 -16.60 9.52 -6.88
C GLU A 209 -17.46 8.27 -6.69
N LEU A 210 -18.09 8.10 -5.52
CA LEU A 210 -18.99 6.96 -5.29
C LEU A 210 -20.23 7.05 -6.21
N ALA A 211 -20.81 8.24 -6.37
CA ALA A 211 -21.93 8.46 -7.27
C ALA A 211 -21.54 8.22 -8.74
N GLN A 212 -20.32 8.59 -9.12
CA GLN A 212 -19.81 8.31 -10.46
C GLN A 212 -19.64 6.81 -10.68
N SER A 213 -19.13 6.08 -9.70
CA SER A 213 -19.00 4.61 -9.76
C SER A 213 -20.36 3.92 -9.93
N VAL A 214 -21.41 4.39 -9.24
CA VAL A 214 -22.78 3.90 -9.43
C VAL A 214 -23.27 4.14 -10.86
N ARG A 215 -23.08 5.35 -11.40
CA ARG A 215 -23.47 5.68 -12.78
C ARG A 215 -22.75 4.83 -13.81
N THR A 216 -21.43 4.68 -13.66
CA THR A 216 -20.63 3.83 -14.54
C THR A 216 -21.05 2.37 -14.45
N ALA A 217 -21.35 1.86 -13.25
CA ALA A 217 -21.86 0.49 -13.10
C ALA A 217 -23.21 0.28 -13.82
N ALA A 218 -24.14 1.23 -13.68
CA ALA A 218 -25.43 1.15 -14.37
C ALA A 218 -25.26 1.20 -15.90
N GLN A 219 -24.39 2.08 -16.40
CA GLN A 219 -24.07 2.19 -17.82
C GLN A 219 -23.46 0.89 -18.37
N LEU A 220 -22.44 0.34 -17.72
CA LEU A 220 -21.77 -0.89 -18.19
C LEU A 220 -22.69 -2.10 -18.15
N ARG A 221 -23.60 -2.17 -17.18
CA ARG A 221 -24.66 -3.19 -17.15
C ARG A 221 -25.54 -3.11 -18.40
N GLU A 222 -25.91 -1.92 -18.84
CA GLU A 222 -26.77 -1.71 -20.01
C GLU A 222 -26.03 -1.94 -21.33
N GLU A 223 -24.81 -1.41 -21.46
CA GLU A 223 -24.03 -1.44 -22.70
C GLU A 223 -23.35 -2.79 -22.96
N LEU A 224 -22.77 -3.40 -21.92
CA LEU A 224 -21.99 -4.64 -22.04
C LEU A 224 -22.74 -5.88 -21.55
N GLY A 225 -23.94 -5.71 -20.98
CA GLY A 225 -24.74 -6.81 -20.46
C GLY A 225 -24.12 -7.52 -19.24
N ILE A 226 -23.21 -6.87 -18.53
CA ILE A 226 -22.56 -7.42 -17.34
C ILE A 226 -23.61 -7.58 -16.22
N PRO A 227 -23.82 -8.79 -15.68
CA PRO A 227 -24.73 -8.98 -14.54
C PRO A 227 -24.30 -8.15 -13.35
N LEU A 228 -25.27 -7.64 -12.58
CA LEU A 228 -25.00 -6.80 -11.42
C LEU A 228 -25.81 -7.30 -10.22
N HIS A 229 -25.30 -8.36 -9.59
CA HIS A 229 -25.78 -8.92 -8.31
C HIS A 229 -25.02 -8.34 -7.12
N LEU A 230 -23.75 -7.98 -7.31
CA LEU A 230 -22.88 -7.35 -6.31
C LEU A 230 -22.19 -6.13 -6.92
N LEU A 231 -22.46 -4.95 -6.38
CA LEU A 231 -21.71 -3.73 -6.70
C LEU A 231 -20.88 -3.35 -5.49
N ASP A 232 -19.57 -3.56 -5.58
CA ASP A 232 -18.63 -3.04 -4.59
C ASP A 232 -18.14 -1.65 -5.01
N LEU A 233 -18.45 -0.66 -4.19
CA LEU A 233 -18.07 0.74 -4.44
C LEU A 233 -16.71 1.09 -3.82
N GLY A 234 -16.05 0.12 -3.18
CA GLY A 234 -14.74 0.27 -2.58
C GLY A 234 -14.76 1.23 -1.40
N GLY A 235 -13.63 1.88 -1.18
CA GLY A 235 -13.40 2.76 -0.04
C GLY A 235 -13.25 4.23 -0.38
N GLY A 236 -12.29 4.87 0.28
CA GLY A 236 -12.06 6.31 0.18
C GLY A 236 -12.38 7.08 1.46
N PHE A 237 -12.94 6.41 2.46
CA PHE A 237 -13.17 6.98 3.80
C PHE A 237 -11.84 7.39 4.43
N ALA A 238 -11.77 8.64 4.86
CA ALA A 238 -10.57 9.25 5.38
C ALA A 238 -10.45 9.05 6.90
N ALA A 239 -9.23 8.99 7.39
CA ALA A 239 -8.97 9.05 8.82
C ALA A 239 -7.65 9.79 9.05
N PRO A 240 -7.48 10.48 10.19
CA PRO A 240 -6.18 10.98 10.59
C PRO A 240 -5.16 9.83 10.66
N TYR A 241 -3.90 10.13 10.37
CA TYR A 241 -2.81 9.17 10.47
C TYR A 241 -1.61 9.81 11.16
N ALA A 242 -1.16 9.23 12.28
CA ALA A 242 -0.02 9.72 13.05
C ALA A 242 -0.10 11.22 13.39
N ASN A 243 -1.32 11.72 13.60
CA ASN A 243 -1.64 13.12 13.82
C ASN A 243 -2.84 13.20 14.77
N PRO A 244 -2.87 14.13 15.73
CA PRO A 244 -4.05 14.38 16.53
C PRO A 244 -5.25 14.79 15.66
N GLY A 245 -6.44 14.38 16.05
CA GLY A 245 -7.68 14.68 15.34
C GLY A 245 -8.65 13.51 15.37
N GLU A 246 -9.88 13.79 14.97
CA GLU A 246 -10.97 12.82 14.93
C GLU A 246 -11.23 12.35 13.50
N ARG A 247 -11.93 11.23 13.38
CA ARG A 247 -12.42 10.75 12.07
C ARG A 247 -13.43 11.75 11.51
N PRO A 248 -13.45 11.99 10.18
CA PRO A 248 -14.51 12.76 9.54
C PRO A 248 -15.89 12.15 9.78
N VAL A 249 -16.88 13.02 9.95
CA VAL A 249 -18.31 12.68 9.99
C VAL A 249 -18.93 12.98 8.63
N TYR A 250 -19.63 12.00 8.06
CA TYR A 250 -20.25 12.10 6.74
C TYR A 250 -21.76 12.32 6.87
N GLY A 251 -22.18 13.58 7.00
CA GLY A 251 -23.58 13.93 7.28
C GLY A 251 -24.52 13.87 6.07
N ARG A 252 -23.98 13.95 4.85
CA ARG A 252 -24.75 14.00 3.59
C ARG A 252 -24.61 12.73 2.76
N LEU A 253 -23.55 11.96 2.95
CA LEU A 253 -23.21 10.80 2.14
C LEU A 253 -24.39 9.85 1.93
N ARG A 254 -25.02 9.41 3.03
CA ARG A 254 -26.17 8.50 2.98
C ARG A 254 -27.27 9.03 2.07
N THR A 255 -27.73 10.25 2.32
CA THR A 255 -28.87 10.84 1.61
C THR A 255 -28.58 11.00 0.13
N VAL A 256 -27.42 11.55 -0.21
CA VAL A 256 -27.06 11.81 -1.61
C VAL A 256 -26.84 10.50 -2.36
N LEU A 257 -26.08 9.55 -1.80
CA LEU A 257 -25.79 8.29 -2.48
C LEU A 257 -27.03 7.38 -2.58
N THR A 258 -27.93 7.42 -1.59
CA THR A 258 -29.24 6.75 -1.66
C THR A 258 -30.04 7.23 -2.86
N ALA A 259 -30.10 8.55 -3.12
CA ALA A 259 -30.82 9.09 -4.27
C ALA A 259 -30.23 8.62 -5.61
N VAL A 260 -28.90 8.58 -5.70
CA VAL A 260 -28.20 8.08 -6.91
C VAL A 260 -28.46 6.59 -7.12
N LEU A 261 -28.44 5.78 -6.06
CA LEU A 261 -28.79 4.36 -6.13
C LEU A 261 -30.25 4.12 -6.50
N ASP A 262 -31.19 4.91 -5.95
CA ASP A 262 -32.62 4.83 -6.30
C ASP A 262 -32.87 5.18 -7.77
N GLU A 263 -32.14 6.15 -8.31
CA GLU A 263 -32.23 6.57 -9.71
C GLU A 263 -31.69 5.50 -10.67
N HIS A 264 -30.49 4.98 -10.39
CA HIS A 264 -29.77 4.13 -11.35
C HIS A 264 -29.92 2.63 -11.11
N LEU A 265 -30.29 2.19 -9.91
CA LEU A 265 -30.31 0.78 -9.50
C LEU A 265 -31.55 0.42 -8.64
N PRO A 266 -32.79 0.68 -9.10
CA PRO A 266 -34.01 0.68 -8.25
C PRO A 266 -34.31 -0.60 -7.44
N GLY A 267 -33.69 -1.75 -7.73
CA GLY A 267 -33.82 -3.01 -6.96
C GLY A 267 -32.84 -3.14 -5.77
N TRP A 268 -31.89 -2.22 -5.61
CA TRP A 268 -30.82 -2.33 -4.60
C TRP A 268 -31.36 -2.44 -3.16
N ARG A 269 -32.53 -1.84 -2.89
CA ARG A 269 -33.20 -1.89 -1.58
C ARG A 269 -33.73 -3.27 -1.23
N ASP A 270 -34.07 -4.05 -2.25
CA ASP A 270 -34.50 -5.45 -2.11
C ASP A 270 -33.29 -6.41 -2.10
N GLY A 271 -32.07 -5.87 -2.19
CA GLY A 271 -30.82 -6.62 -2.17
C GLY A 271 -30.32 -7.03 -3.55
N GLU A 272 -30.84 -6.45 -4.63
CA GLU A 272 -30.48 -6.81 -6.02
C GLU A 272 -30.29 -5.54 -6.89
N PRO A 273 -29.05 -5.01 -7.01
CA PRO A 273 -27.80 -5.55 -6.49
C PRO A 273 -27.63 -5.38 -4.98
N VAL A 274 -26.81 -6.26 -4.40
CA VAL A 274 -26.16 -6.00 -3.11
C VAL A 274 -25.15 -4.88 -3.29
N ILE A 275 -25.29 -3.81 -2.51
CA ILE A 275 -24.30 -2.73 -2.46
C ILE A 275 -23.28 -3.03 -1.36
N ALA A 276 -22.01 -2.96 -1.69
CA ALA A 276 -20.90 -3.13 -0.76
C ALA A 276 -19.97 -1.92 -0.75
N PHE A 277 -19.32 -1.73 0.40
CA PHE A 277 -18.28 -0.74 0.62
C PHE A 277 -17.10 -1.40 1.33
N GLU A 278 -15.90 -0.95 1.01
CA GLU A 278 -14.67 -1.38 1.65
C GLU A 278 -14.12 -0.27 2.55
N SER A 279 -13.67 -0.62 3.75
CA SER A 279 -12.92 0.33 4.56
C SER A 279 -11.96 -0.37 5.48
N GLY A 280 -10.68 0.01 5.41
CA GLY A 280 -9.67 -0.38 6.40
C GLY A 280 -9.39 0.78 7.35
N ARG A 281 -8.86 1.87 6.79
CA ARG A 281 -8.35 3.03 7.55
C ARG A 281 -9.40 3.66 8.48
N TYR A 282 -10.61 3.91 8.00
CA TYR A 282 -11.66 4.54 8.81
C TYR A 282 -12.04 3.68 10.01
N LEU A 283 -12.08 2.35 9.83
CA LEU A 283 -12.59 1.42 10.85
C LEU A 283 -11.65 1.22 12.04
N ILE A 284 -10.36 1.43 11.84
CA ILE A 284 -9.36 1.07 12.85
C ILE A 284 -8.27 2.12 13.04
N GLY A 285 -8.18 3.13 12.18
CA GLY A 285 -7.11 4.13 12.21
C GLY A 285 -6.96 4.82 13.56
N ASP A 286 -8.07 5.32 14.11
CA ASP A 286 -8.11 6.03 15.38
C ASP A 286 -8.19 5.13 16.62
N SER A 287 -8.31 3.81 16.42
CA SER A 287 -8.26 2.84 17.53
C SER A 287 -6.85 2.67 18.10
N GLY A 288 -5.82 2.96 17.31
CA GLY A 288 -4.43 2.64 17.64
C GLY A 288 -3.57 3.84 17.97
N ARG A 289 -2.69 3.69 18.95
CA ARG A 289 -1.58 4.61 19.25
C ARG A 289 -0.28 3.86 19.48
N LEU A 290 0.83 4.45 19.08
CA LEU A 290 2.18 3.96 19.37
C LEU A 290 2.80 4.82 20.47
N VAL A 291 3.17 4.19 21.58
CA VAL A 291 3.90 4.81 22.68
C VAL A 291 5.38 4.47 22.59
N VAL A 292 6.22 5.48 22.71
CA VAL A 292 7.68 5.39 22.57
C VAL A 292 8.37 6.09 23.73
N THR A 293 9.60 5.70 24.01
CA THR A 293 10.46 6.33 25.00
C THR A 293 11.56 7.13 24.33
N VAL A 294 11.79 8.36 24.80
CA VAL A 294 12.97 9.15 24.44
C VAL A 294 14.21 8.50 25.06
N THR A 295 15.14 8.03 24.24
CA THR A 295 16.37 7.36 24.68
C THR A 295 17.51 8.35 24.94
N ASP A 296 17.59 9.41 24.12
CA ASP A 296 18.61 10.45 24.25
C ASP A 296 18.09 11.79 23.71
N VAL A 297 18.63 12.89 24.23
CA VAL A 297 18.38 14.25 23.72
C VAL A 297 19.71 14.95 23.55
N LYS A 298 20.03 15.36 22.32
CA LYS A 298 21.32 15.97 22.00
C LYS A 298 21.20 17.18 21.09
N ASN A 299 22.15 18.09 21.24
CA ASN A 299 22.35 19.20 20.33
C ASN A 299 23.43 18.84 19.31
N SER A 300 23.11 18.99 18.02
CA SER A 300 24.06 18.77 16.93
C SER A 300 23.99 19.94 15.96
N ARG A 301 25.09 20.70 15.86
CA ARG A 301 25.24 21.83 14.92
C ARG A 301 24.08 22.84 14.95
N GLY A 302 23.55 23.13 16.15
CA GLY A 302 22.46 24.09 16.33
C GLY A 302 21.05 23.51 16.17
N SER A 303 20.91 22.19 15.97
CA SER A 303 19.62 21.50 15.97
C SER A 303 19.52 20.51 17.13
N THR A 304 18.36 20.49 17.79
CA THR A 304 18.04 19.53 18.85
C THR A 304 17.46 18.26 18.25
N TYR A 305 17.98 17.11 18.66
CA TYR A 305 17.49 15.79 18.30
C TYR A 305 17.03 15.06 19.56
N ALA A 306 15.83 14.50 19.53
CA ALA A 306 15.39 13.48 20.48
C ALA A 306 15.43 12.13 19.75
N VAL A 307 16.24 11.22 20.26
CA VAL A 307 16.34 9.84 19.77
C VAL A 307 15.29 9.02 20.49
N LEU A 308 14.51 8.24 19.75
CA LEU A 308 13.42 7.40 20.26
C LEU A 308 13.83 5.93 20.23
N ASP A 309 13.18 5.10 21.03
CA ASP A 309 13.32 3.63 20.98
C ASP A 309 12.54 2.98 19.81
N SER A 310 12.00 3.82 18.92
CA SER A 310 11.21 3.44 17.76
C SER A 310 11.49 4.37 16.60
N GLY A 311 11.38 3.86 15.38
CA GLY A 311 11.63 4.60 14.15
C GLY A 311 10.76 4.13 13.00
N ILE A 312 11.22 4.33 11.78
CA ILE A 312 10.54 3.88 10.55
C ILE A 312 10.40 2.35 10.46
N ASN A 313 11.13 1.60 11.29
CA ASN A 313 10.96 0.16 11.46
C ASN A 313 9.65 -0.24 12.14
N HIS A 314 9.05 0.65 12.93
CA HIS A 314 7.80 0.38 13.67
C HIS A 314 6.69 1.39 13.38
N LEU A 315 7.03 2.56 12.83
CA LEU A 315 6.11 3.55 12.30
C LEU A 315 6.63 4.09 10.96
N GLY A 316 6.83 3.17 10.01
CA GLY A 316 7.27 3.49 8.66
C GLY A 316 6.14 3.98 7.77
N GLY A 317 4.91 3.52 8.01
CA GLY A 317 3.76 3.80 7.17
C GLY A 317 4.05 3.53 5.70
N LEU A 318 4.09 4.59 4.90
CA LEU A 318 4.38 4.56 3.47
C LEU A 318 5.85 4.89 3.16
N SER A 319 6.81 4.57 4.04
CA SER A 319 8.23 4.84 3.81
C SER A 319 8.77 4.21 2.51
N GLY A 320 8.15 3.14 2.02
CA GLY A 320 8.41 2.56 0.70
C GLY A 320 7.92 3.41 -0.50
N LEU A 321 7.07 4.41 -0.28
CA LEU A 321 6.57 5.36 -1.28
C LEU A 321 7.36 6.68 -1.32
N GLY A 322 8.54 6.74 -0.70
CA GLY A 322 9.48 7.85 -0.85
C GLY A 322 9.12 9.15 -0.11
N ARG A 323 8.04 9.17 0.69
CA ARG A 323 7.70 10.30 1.58
C ARG A 323 7.07 9.81 2.89
N LEU A 324 7.68 10.18 4.01
CA LEU A 324 7.01 10.16 5.32
C LEU A 324 6.15 11.43 5.42
N LEU A 325 4.85 11.25 5.63
CA LEU A 325 3.95 12.35 5.98
C LEU A 325 4.40 12.97 7.32
N PRO A 326 4.14 14.26 7.59
CA PRO A 326 4.46 14.84 8.89
C PRO A 326 3.73 14.06 10.00
N LEU A 327 4.51 13.40 10.85
CA LEU A 327 4.02 12.67 12.01
C LEU A 327 4.11 13.58 13.23
N ASN A 328 3.04 13.65 14.03
CA ASN A 328 2.96 14.47 15.22
C ASN A 328 2.80 13.58 16.45
N ALA A 329 3.77 13.67 17.36
CA ALA A 329 3.74 13.02 18.65
C ALA A 329 3.17 13.95 19.72
N GLN A 330 2.61 13.38 20.79
CA GLN A 330 2.14 14.09 21.97
C GLN A 330 2.83 13.52 23.22
N PRO A 331 3.28 14.35 24.18
CA PRO A 331 3.74 13.85 25.47
C PRO A 331 2.60 13.14 26.21
N LEU A 332 2.87 11.97 26.80
CA LEU A 332 1.88 11.36 27.70
C LEU A 332 1.80 12.19 28.97
N ALA A 333 0.60 12.56 29.42
CA ALA A 333 0.44 13.31 30.67
C ALA A 333 0.98 12.50 31.86
N ASP A 334 1.81 13.13 32.71
CA ASP A 334 2.25 12.56 33.98
C ASP A 334 1.46 13.20 35.13
N THR A 335 0.47 12.49 35.67
CA THR A 335 -0.29 12.97 36.84
C THR A 335 0.43 12.70 38.16
N GLY A 336 1.57 12.00 38.14
CA GLY A 336 2.34 11.56 39.31
C GLY A 336 3.57 12.42 39.61
N ARG A 337 3.82 13.49 38.85
CA ARG A 337 4.94 14.41 39.10
C ARG A 337 4.87 14.96 40.53
N ALA A 338 5.89 14.68 41.33
CA ALA A 338 6.11 15.37 42.59
C ALA A 338 6.19 16.89 42.33
N ALA A 339 5.58 17.69 43.20
CA ALA A 339 5.39 19.13 43.07
C ALA A 339 6.69 19.99 42.94
N ASP A 340 7.87 19.36 42.91
CA ASP A 340 9.19 20.01 42.96
C ASP A 340 9.97 19.99 41.63
N GLU A 341 9.45 19.37 40.56
CA GLU A 341 10.03 19.57 39.22
C GLU A 341 9.37 20.78 38.53
N PRO A 342 10.12 21.65 37.82
CA PRO A 342 9.52 22.72 37.02
C PRO A 342 8.50 22.10 36.05
N ALA A 343 7.22 22.48 36.25
CA ALA A 343 6.10 21.98 35.47
C ALA A 343 6.25 22.33 33.99
N ASP A 344 6.91 23.46 33.69
CA ASP A 344 7.05 24.03 32.36
C ASP A 344 8.51 23.94 31.89
N ARG A 345 8.83 22.87 31.17
CA ARG A 345 10.04 22.85 30.35
C ARG A 345 9.72 23.65 29.09
N GLU A 346 10.49 24.71 28.81
CA GLU A 346 10.24 25.59 27.66
C GLU A 346 10.03 24.77 26.37
N ALA A 347 9.02 25.15 25.60
CA ALA A 347 8.75 24.53 24.31
C ALA A 347 9.98 24.71 23.40
N ALA A 348 10.34 23.63 22.70
CA ALA A 348 11.48 23.59 21.81
C ALA A 348 11.11 22.87 20.52
N THR A 349 11.54 23.43 19.39
CA THR A 349 11.55 22.73 18.12
C THR A 349 12.59 21.61 18.17
N VAL A 350 12.14 20.36 18.00
CA VAL A 350 13.01 19.18 18.07
C VAL A 350 12.79 18.26 16.87
N THR A 351 13.88 17.66 16.39
CA THR A 351 13.83 16.54 15.43
C THR A 351 13.67 15.23 16.20
N LEU A 352 12.59 14.50 15.94
CA LEU A 352 12.35 13.15 16.43
C LEU A 352 13.01 12.14 15.48
N ALA A 353 14.08 11.51 15.93
CA ALA A 353 14.83 10.49 15.20
C ALA A 353 14.61 9.11 15.84
N GLY A 354 14.59 8.06 15.04
CA GLY A 354 14.54 6.69 15.57
C GLY A 354 15.93 6.12 15.86
N PRO A 355 16.00 4.83 16.27
CA PRO A 355 17.23 4.17 16.71
C PRO A 355 18.07 3.58 15.57
N LEU A 356 17.62 3.63 14.33
CA LEU A 356 18.25 2.92 13.21
C LEU A 356 19.51 3.63 12.73
N CYS A 357 20.49 2.85 12.25
CA CYS A 357 21.74 3.37 11.69
C CYS A 357 21.57 3.90 10.25
N THR A 358 20.55 4.72 10.00
CA THR A 358 20.30 5.38 8.71
C THR A 358 19.85 6.82 8.93
N PRO A 359 20.36 7.79 8.14
CA PRO A 359 19.93 9.18 8.23
C PRO A 359 18.45 9.39 7.84
N ALA A 360 17.82 8.38 7.23
CA ALA A 360 16.41 8.40 6.87
C ALA A 360 15.46 8.11 8.05
N ASP A 361 15.99 7.67 9.20
CA ASP A 361 15.18 7.32 10.37
C ASP A 361 14.75 8.55 11.17
N ILE A 362 13.89 9.35 10.55
CA ILE A 362 13.37 10.61 11.09
C ILE A 362 11.84 10.53 11.02
N LEU A 363 11.20 10.54 12.19
CA LEU A 363 9.73 10.53 12.30
C LEU A 363 9.15 11.95 12.21
N ALA A 364 9.85 12.95 12.74
CA ALA A 364 9.44 14.36 12.64
C ALA A 364 10.67 15.28 12.64
N ARG A 365 10.71 16.30 11.77
CA ARG A 365 11.87 17.21 11.67
C ARG A 365 11.77 18.46 12.55
N ALA A 366 10.57 18.98 12.74
CA ALA A 366 10.31 20.20 13.48
C ALA A 366 9.07 20.00 14.37
N ALA A 367 9.18 19.06 15.31
CA ALA A 367 8.12 18.85 16.29
C ALA A 367 8.21 19.94 17.36
N GLU A 368 7.08 20.61 17.61
CA GLU A 368 6.95 21.59 18.69
C GLU A 368 6.51 20.88 19.95
N LEU A 369 7.45 20.61 20.86
CA LEU A 369 7.22 19.83 22.08
C LEU A 369 7.79 20.57 23.30
N PRO A 370 7.27 20.30 24.52
CA PRO A 370 7.95 20.70 25.75
C PRO A 370 9.38 20.16 25.76
N GLY A 371 10.31 20.83 26.44
CA GLY A 371 11.70 20.39 26.52
C GLY A 371 11.85 18.92 26.92
N LEU A 372 12.23 18.06 25.97
CA LEU A 372 12.32 16.61 26.18
C LEU A 372 13.61 16.23 26.93
N ARG A 373 13.55 15.08 27.63
CA ARG A 373 14.70 14.41 28.26
C ARG A 373 14.61 12.90 28.02
N ALA A 374 15.73 12.22 28.18
CA ALA A 374 15.74 10.75 28.20
C ALA A 374 14.78 10.22 29.28
N GLY A 375 13.98 9.21 28.93
CA GLY A 375 12.93 8.63 29.76
C GLY A 375 11.54 9.25 29.57
N ASP A 376 11.42 10.40 28.90
CA ASP A 376 10.09 10.95 28.59
C ASP A 376 9.34 10.03 27.60
N LEU A 377 8.03 9.90 27.79
CA LEU A 377 7.15 9.11 26.92
C LEU A 377 6.40 10.00 25.93
N LEU A 378 6.38 9.58 24.66
CA LEU A 378 5.60 10.21 23.60
C LEU A 378 4.62 9.21 23.00
N ALA A 379 3.46 9.68 22.54
CA ALA A 379 2.47 8.92 21.82
C ALA A 379 2.28 9.47 20.40
N PHE A 380 2.28 8.59 19.40
CA PHE A 380 1.77 8.88 18.07
C PHE A 380 0.33 8.36 18.00
N PRO A 381 -0.69 9.23 17.91
CA PRO A 381 -2.09 8.83 17.85
C PRO A 381 -2.48 8.41 16.43
N ASN A 382 -3.64 7.76 16.28
CA ASN A 382 -4.24 7.45 14.99
C ASN A 382 -3.33 6.60 14.07
N VAL A 383 -2.70 5.57 14.65
CA VAL A 383 -1.80 4.63 13.95
C VAL A 383 -2.30 3.19 14.02
N GLY A 384 -3.62 3.01 14.22
CA GLY A 384 -4.23 1.69 14.15
C GLY A 384 -4.12 1.07 12.77
N ALA A 385 -4.17 1.90 11.71
CA ALA A 385 -4.14 1.48 10.31
C ALA A 385 -2.80 1.82 9.68
N TYR A 386 -2.16 0.84 9.04
CA TYR A 386 -0.87 0.98 8.36
C TYR A 386 0.25 1.50 9.28
N GLY A 387 0.11 1.31 10.61
CA GLY A 387 1.18 1.56 11.57
C GLY A 387 2.20 0.44 11.49
N LEU A 388 2.11 -0.53 12.40
CA LEU A 388 3.05 -1.64 12.44
C LEU A 388 3.02 -2.52 11.18
N SER A 389 1.82 -2.80 10.65
CA SER A 389 1.58 -3.67 9.48
C SER A 389 2.27 -3.21 8.20
N ALA A 390 2.57 -1.92 8.06
CA ALA A 390 3.25 -1.32 6.92
C ALA A 390 4.68 -0.85 7.24
N SER A 391 5.27 -1.31 8.34
CA SER A 391 6.59 -0.85 8.81
C SER A 391 7.74 -1.81 8.46
N LEU A 392 8.97 -1.31 8.54
CA LEU A 392 10.18 -2.07 8.19
C LEU A 392 10.63 -3.03 9.31
N LEU A 393 9.77 -3.95 9.74
CA LEU A 393 9.98 -4.84 10.90
C LEU A 393 11.28 -5.66 10.83
N GLY A 394 11.69 -6.09 9.64
CA GLY A 394 12.91 -6.89 9.44
C GLY A 394 14.19 -6.06 9.37
N PHE A 395 14.10 -4.73 9.32
CA PHE A 395 15.26 -3.87 9.09
C PHE A 395 16.12 -3.76 10.37
N LEU A 396 17.41 -4.11 10.22
CA LEU A 396 18.41 -4.15 11.31
C LEU A 396 18.08 -5.08 12.49
N GLY A 397 17.04 -5.93 12.37
CA GLY A 397 16.74 -7.00 13.33
C GLY A 397 16.29 -6.53 14.71
N HIS A 398 15.68 -5.35 14.82
CA HIS A 398 15.08 -4.87 16.07
C HIS A 398 13.82 -5.70 16.41
N PRO A 399 13.53 -5.93 17.70
CA PRO A 399 12.28 -6.60 18.10
C PRO A 399 11.10 -5.71 17.74
N ALA A 400 10.01 -6.32 17.26
CA ALA A 400 8.76 -5.61 17.06
C ALA A 400 8.21 -5.05 18.41
N PRO A 401 7.47 -3.94 18.38
CA PRO A 401 6.73 -3.44 19.55
C PRO A 401 5.79 -4.52 20.09
N ALA A 402 5.48 -4.46 21.38
CA ALA A 402 4.31 -5.20 21.86
C ALA A 402 3.03 -4.53 21.33
N GLU A 403 2.02 -5.34 21.00
CA GLU A 403 0.68 -4.91 20.61
C GLU A 403 -0.28 -5.30 21.73
N ILE A 404 -0.90 -4.30 22.35
CA ILE A 404 -1.84 -4.49 23.47
C ILE A 404 -3.23 -4.09 23.02
N VAL A 405 -4.18 -5.01 23.12
CA VAL A 405 -5.59 -4.72 22.87
C VAL A 405 -6.27 -4.44 24.20
N VAL A 406 -7.02 -3.35 24.26
CA VAL A 406 -7.79 -2.95 25.43
C VAL A 406 -9.27 -2.81 25.12
N ASP A 407 -10.10 -3.04 26.12
CA ASP A 407 -11.53 -2.75 26.11
C ASP A 407 -11.94 -2.16 27.47
N GLY A 408 -12.47 -0.93 27.48
CA GLY A 408 -12.87 -0.26 28.73
C GLY A 408 -11.73 -0.08 29.76
N GLY A 409 -10.47 -0.03 29.30
CA GLY A 409 -9.27 0.07 30.17
C GLY A 409 -8.74 -1.27 30.69
N GLU A 410 -9.41 -2.38 30.39
CA GLU A 410 -8.91 -3.74 30.65
C GLU A 410 -8.08 -4.26 29.48
N THR A 411 -7.01 -5.00 29.76
CA THR A 411 -6.21 -5.67 28.74
C THR A 411 -6.91 -6.94 28.27
N VAL A 412 -7.28 -6.97 26.99
CA VAL A 412 -7.89 -8.13 26.32
C VAL A 412 -6.81 -9.10 25.87
N SER A 413 -5.76 -8.60 25.23
CA SER A 413 -4.64 -9.40 24.75
C SER A 413 -3.34 -8.58 24.72
N ALA A 414 -2.22 -9.30 24.71
CA ALA A 414 -0.89 -8.75 24.59
C ALA A 414 -0.06 -9.67 23.70
N THR A 415 0.33 -9.20 22.52
CA THR A 415 1.08 -9.98 21.52
C THR A 415 2.34 -9.24 21.09
N ARG A 416 3.24 -9.96 20.42
CA ARG A 416 4.43 -9.38 19.79
C ARG A 416 4.78 -10.21 18.57
N LEU A 417 4.99 -9.55 17.44
CA LEU A 417 5.47 -10.20 16.22
C LEU A 417 6.92 -10.67 16.38
N ASP A 418 7.21 -11.86 15.87
CA ASP A 418 8.55 -12.46 15.90
C ASP A 418 8.93 -12.94 14.50
N LEU A 419 10.04 -12.42 13.97
CA LEU A 419 10.53 -12.77 12.64
C LEU A 419 11.49 -13.96 12.76
N ARG A 420 11.01 -15.13 12.36
CA ARG A 420 11.77 -16.39 12.43
C ARG A 420 12.31 -16.82 11.08
N ARG A 421 13.58 -17.25 11.07
CA ARG A 421 14.19 -17.92 9.92
C ARG A 421 13.95 -19.41 10.03
N HIS A 422 13.42 -20.00 8.96
CA HIS A 422 13.26 -21.45 8.85
C HIS A 422 14.23 -22.02 7.82
N THR A 423 14.76 -23.21 8.07
CA THR A 423 15.63 -23.91 7.12
C THR A 423 14.78 -24.45 5.97
N VAL A 424 15.13 -24.07 4.75
CA VAL A 424 14.60 -24.67 3.53
C VAL A 424 15.68 -25.56 2.95
N ALA A 425 15.34 -26.82 2.64
CA ALA A 425 16.30 -27.74 2.02
C ALA A 425 16.73 -27.18 0.65
N PRO A 426 18.03 -27.08 0.35
CA PRO A 426 18.46 -26.65 -0.98
C PRO A 426 17.96 -27.68 -1.99
N HIS A 427 17.29 -27.22 -3.04
CA HIS A 427 16.92 -28.10 -4.14
C HIS A 427 18.19 -28.50 -4.90
N THR A 428 18.60 -29.77 -4.77
CA THR A 428 19.79 -30.32 -5.43
C THR A 428 19.49 -30.83 -6.86
N GLY A 429 18.31 -30.53 -7.39
CA GLY A 429 17.95 -30.84 -8.78
C GLY A 429 18.78 -30.00 -9.76
N SER A 430 19.54 -30.66 -10.61
CA SER A 430 20.29 -30.02 -11.68
C SER A 430 19.33 -29.36 -12.67
N ARG A 431 19.36 -28.02 -12.78
CA ARG A 431 18.58 -27.23 -13.75
C ARG A 431 18.89 -27.54 -15.24
N THR A 432 19.69 -28.56 -15.54
CA THR A 432 20.12 -28.91 -16.89
C THR A 432 19.20 -29.87 -17.63
N GLU A 433 18.22 -30.52 -16.98
CA GLU A 433 17.38 -31.52 -17.68
C GLU A 433 16.15 -30.92 -18.39
N ASP A 434 15.67 -29.73 -18.00
CA ASP A 434 14.48 -29.11 -18.59
C ASP A 434 14.76 -28.21 -19.82
N LEU A 435 16.03 -27.94 -20.14
CA LEU A 435 16.40 -27.12 -21.31
C LEU A 435 16.57 -27.92 -22.60
N THR A 436 16.66 -29.25 -22.53
CA THR A 436 16.87 -30.10 -23.71
C THR A 436 15.64 -30.27 -24.61
N THR A 437 14.47 -29.77 -24.22
CA THR A 437 13.25 -29.80 -25.05
C THR A 437 12.90 -28.48 -25.73
N MET A 438 13.71 -27.43 -25.58
CA MET A 438 13.44 -26.09 -26.18
C MET A 438 14.55 -25.56 -27.11
N THR A 439 15.55 -26.37 -27.48
CA THR A 439 16.64 -25.95 -28.38
C THR A 439 16.67 -26.69 -29.72
N GLU A 440 15.52 -26.81 -30.38
CA GLU A 440 15.45 -27.19 -31.80
C GLU A 440 14.67 -26.16 -32.64
N THR A 441 14.83 -24.86 -32.39
CA THR A 441 14.48 -23.86 -33.43
C THR A 441 15.14 -22.49 -33.20
N THR A 442 16.45 -22.35 -33.39
CA THR A 442 17.00 -21.05 -33.86
C THR A 442 18.33 -21.21 -34.59
N THR A 443 18.20 -21.10 -35.91
CA THR A 443 19.05 -20.37 -36.88
C THR A 443 20.49 -20.01 -36.48
N GLN A 444 21.42 -20.47 -37.32
CA GLN A 444 22.81 -20.02 -37.52
C GLN A 444 23.10 -18.58 -37.05
N ALA A 445 23.92 -18.45 -36.01
CA ALA A 445 24.67 -17.23 -35.73
C ALA A 445 25.95 -17.20 -36.59
N ALA A 446 26.08 -16.15 -37.40
CA ALA A 446 27.30 -15.80 -38.12
C ALA A 446 28.38 -15.26 -37.14
N PRO A 447 29.68 -15.33 -37.49
CA PRO A 447 30.75 -14.97 -36.56
C PRO A 447 30.82 -13.46 -36.35
N ALA A 448 31.17 -13.07 -35.11
CA ALA A 448 31.36 -11.71 -34.65
C ALA A 448 32.28 -10.90 -35.59
N ALA A 449 31.75 -9.80 -36.13
CA ALA A 449 32.52 -8.81 -36.85
C ALA A 449 33.24 -7.89 -35.84
N ALA A 450 34.56 -7.85 -35.92
CA ALA A 450 35.39 -6.88 -35.25
C ALA A 450 35.46 -5.57 -36.07
N ASP A 451 35.51 -4.45 -35.34
CA ASP A 451 35.95 -3.11 -35.73
C ASP A 451 35.29 -2.43 -36.94
N GLU A 452 34.12 -1.83 -36.71
CA GLU A 452 33.73 -0.58 -37.38
C GLU A 452 33.76 0.59 -36.39
N PRO A 453 34.31 1.76 -36.77
CA PRO A 453 34.29 2.94 -35.91
C PRO A 453 32.84 3.42 -35.77
N ALA A 454 32.31 3.39 -34.54
CA ALA A 454 30.98 3.92 -34.24
C ALA A 454 30.90 5.40 -34.68
N ALA A 455 29.78 5.76 -35.32
CA ALA A 455 29.49 7.16 -35.67
C ALA A 455 29.67 8.06 -34.44
N PRO A 456 30.16 9.31 -34.61
CA PRO A 456 30.33 10.22 -33.47
C PRO A 456 28.99 10.39 -32.76
N TRP A 457 29.00 10.28 -31.43
CA TRP A 457 27.80 10.51 -30.64
C TRP A 457 27.33 11.95 -30.76
N ASP A 458 26.02 12.18 -30.60
CA ASP A 458 25.49 13.53 -30.63
C ASP A 458 25.73 14.28 -29.31
N ALA A 459 25.63 15.60 -29.36
CA ALA A 459 25.85 16.46 -28.19
C ALA A 459 24.85 16.21 -27.04
N THR A 460 23.71 15.58 -27.34
CA THR A 460 22.70 15.24 -26.32
C THR A 460 23.18 14.05 -25.49
N PHE A 461 23.79 13.05 -26.14
CA PHE A 461 24.35 11.88 -25.47
C PHE A 461 25.49 12.27 -24.53
N GLU A 462 26.37 13.15 -25.02
CA GLU A 462 27.51 13.65 -24.24
C GLU A 462 27.04 14.44 -23.02
N ALA A 463 26.06 15.35 -23.18
CA ALA A 463 25.49 16.09 -22.06
C ALA A 463 24.86 15.17 -21.00
N LEU A 464 24.11 14.15 -21.44
CA LEU A 464 23.48 13.17 -20.57
C LEU A 464 24.52 12.40 -19.75
N LEU A 465 25.57 11.88 -20.39
CA LEU A 465 26.62 11.14 -19.70
C LEU A 465 27.42 12.02 -18.73
N LEU A 466 27.71 13.26 -19.08
CA LEU A 466 28.42 14.19 -18.20
C LEU A 466 27.59 14.61 -16.98
N GLU A 467 26.27 14.72 -17.13
CA GLU A 467 25.36 15.00 -16.01
C GLU A 467 25.23 13.79 -15.08
N ALA A 468 25.04 12.59 -15.64
CA ALA A 468 24.89 11.36 -14.87
C ALA A 468 26.20 10.90 -14.21
N LEU A 469 27.35 11.23 -14.79
CA LEU A 469 28.69 10.87 -14.28
C LEU A 469 29.59 12.10 -14.17
N PRO A 470 29.47 12.91 -13.10
CA PRO A 470 30.23 14.17 -12.94
C PRO A 470 31.75 13.99 -12.93
N ARG A 471 32.27 12.78 -12.65
CA ARG A 471 33.71 12.48 -12.72
C ARG A 471 34.23 12.36 -14.15
N LEU A 472 33.37 12.17 -15.16
CA LEU A 472 33.73 12.32 -16.57
C LEU A 472 34.01 13.79 -16.89
N ALA A 473 33.17 14.71 -16.41
CA ALA A 473 33.31 16.15 -16.64
C ALA A 473 34.61 16.74 -16.06
N ALA A 474 35.13 16.15 -14.98
CA ALA A 474 36.39 16.57 -14.37
C ALA A 474 37.63 16.25 -15.23
N LYS A 475 37.51 15.46 -16.30
CA LYS A 475 38.62 15.03 -17.17
C LYS A 475 38.73 15.78 -18.50
N GLY A 476 37.85 16.75 -18.77
CA GLY A 476 37.82 17.49 -20.04
C GLY A 476 36.86 16.86 -21.05
N GLU A 477 37.23 16.86 -22.34
CA GLU A 477 36.41 16.29 -23.43
C GLU A 477 36.20 14.78 -23.25
N LEU A 478 34.96 14.32 -23.50
CA LEU A 478 34.58 12.90 -23.37
C LEU A 478 35.36 12.03 -24.37
N GLN A 479 36.17 11.09 -23.86
CA GLN A 479 36.92 10.15 -24.71
C GLN A 479 36.15 8.84 -24.89
N ALA A 480 36.18 8.28 -26.09
CA ALA A 480 35.38 7.11 -26.50
C ALA A 480 35.66 5.83 -25.71
N ASP A 481 36.89 5.70 -25.24
CA ASP A 481 37.42 4.57 -24.47
C ASP A 481 37.46 4.83 -22.95
N SER A 482 36.93 5.97 -22.50
CA SER A 482 36.87 6.28 -21.06
C SER A 482 36.07 5.23 -20.31
N SER A 483 36.65 4.65 -19.27
CA SER A 483 35.93 3.69 -18.42
C SER A 483 34.81 4.40 -17.65
N LEU A 484 33.55 4.03 -17.93
CA LEU A 484 32.39 4.56 -17.21
C LEU A 484 32.40 4.11 -15.75
N LYS A 485 32.80 2.86 -15.48
CA LYS A 485 32.98 2.34 -14.12
C LYS A 485 34.00 3.16 -13.32
N ALA A 486 35.14 3.51 -13.91
CA ALA A 486 36.12 4.37 -13.24
C ALA A 486 35.60 5.80 -13.00
N ALA A 487 34.63 6.24 -13.79
CA ALA A 487 33.94 7.51 -13.63
C ALA A 487 32.76 7.45 -12.63
N GLY A 488 32.53 6.33 -11.96
CA GLY A 488 31.51 6.20 -10.92
C GLY A 488 30.20 5.57 -11.40
N LEU A 489 30.19 4.92 -12.57
CA LEU A 489 29.04 4.11 -12.99
C LEU A 489 28.95 2.83 -12.13
N ASP A 490 28.21 2.93 -11.03
CA ASP A 490 27.76 1.80 -10.22
C ASP A 490 26.36 1.33 -10.67
N SER A 491 25.80 0.33 -9.99
CA SER A 491 24.51 -0.24 -10.36
C SER A 491 23.35 0.77 -10.33
N LEU A 492 23.41 1.80 -9.47
CA LEU A 492 22.36 2.82 -9.38
C LEU A 492 22.54 3.86 -10.50
N ALA A 493 23.77 4.31 -10.74
CA ALA A 493 24.09 5.21 -11.84
C ALA A 493 23.85 4.57 -13.21
N MET A 494 24.02 3.25 -13.33
CA MET A 494 23.68 2.49 -14.55
C MET A 494 22.18 2.57 -14.86
N VAL A 495 21.32 2.40 -13.85
CA VAL A 495 19.87 2.53 -14.02
C VAL A 495 19.50 3.98 -14.39
N GLU A 496 20.12 4.98 -13.76
CA GLU A 496 19.89 6.38 -14.10
C GLU A 496 20.29 6.72 -15.54
N VAL A 497 21.48 6.26 -15.98
CA VAL A 497 21.93 6.44 -17.37
C VAL A 497 21.00 5.73 -18.34
N LEU A 498 20.57 4.51 -18.03
CA LEU A 498 19.66 3.72 -18.86
C LEU A 498 18.32 4.44 -19.05
N VAL A 499 17.65 4.84 -17.97
CA VAL A 499 16.35 5.52 -18.01
C VAL A 499 16.46 6.82 -18.82
N ARG A 500 17.48 7.64 -18.55
CA ARG A 500 17.68 8.90 -19.29
C ARG A 500 17.91 8.64 -20.77
N VAL A 501 18.66 7.60 -21.14
CA VAL A 501 18.93 7.24 -22.54
C VAL A 501 17.64 6.82 -23.24
N GLU A 502 16.84 5.96 -22.61
CA GLU A 502 15.56 5.50 -23.15
C GLU A 502 14.57 6.66 -23.35
N GLU A 503 14.41 7.52 -22.34
CA GLU A 503 13.55 8.71 -22.41
C GLU A 503 14.02 9.72 -23.46
N THR A 504 15.33 9.99 -23.52
CA THR A 504 15.89 11.01 -24.43
C THR A 504 15.78 10.60 -25.89
N TYR A 505 15.97 9.31 -26.19
CA TYR A 505 16.00 8.81 -27.56
C TYR A 505 14.72 8.10 -27.99
N GLY A 506 13.75 7.93 -27.09
CA GLY A 506 12.50 7.22 -27.37
C GLY A 506 12.73 5.75 -27.76
N ILE A 507 13.75 5.12 -27.16
CA ILE A 507 14.12 3.72 -27.40
C ILE A 507 13.89 2.90 -26.13
N ALA A 508 13.77 1.58 -26.27
CA ALA A 508 13.82 0.63 -25.16
C ALA A 508 15.02 -0.29 -25.36
N VAL A 509 15.93 -0.33 -24.39
CA VAL A 509 17.12 -1.18 -24.44
C VAL A 509 16.73 -2.57 -23.94
N PRO A 510 16.80 -3.62 -24.77
CA PRO A 510 16.35 -4.95 -24.38
C PRO A 510 17.28 -5.56 -23.32
N ASP A 511 16.75 -6.47 -22.49
CA ASP A 511 17.52 -7.17 -21.45
C ASP A 511 18.80 -7.84 -21.97
N SER A 512 18.80 -8.28 -23.24
CA SER A 512 19.97 -8.87 -23.90
C SER A 512 21.14 -7.90 -24.07
N GLU A 513 20.89 -6.59 -24.06
CA GLU A 513 21.89 -5.52 -24.19
C GLU A 513 22.31 -4.97 -22.82
N LEU A 514 21.69 -5.40 -21.71
CA LEU A 514 22.03 -4.99 -20.34
C LEU A 514 23.24 -5.76 -19.78
N MET A 515 24.33 -5.76 -20.55
CA MET A 515 25.58 -6.47 -20.25
C MET A 515 26.68 -5.51 -19.79
N ALA A 516 27.66 -6.02 -19.03
CA ALA A 516 28.78 -5.21 -18.54
C ALA A 516 29.58 -4.52 -19.67
N ASP A 517 29.67 -5.17 -20.83
CA ASP A 517 30.39 -4.65 -22.00
C ASP A 517 29.68 -3.46 -22.64
N THR A 518 28.34 -3.41 -22.62
CA THR A 518 27.54 -2.28 -23.11
C THR A 518 27.87 -1.01 -22.32
N PHE A 519 28.02 -1.14 -21.01
CA PHE A 519 28.29 -0.03 -20.09
C PHE A 519 29.78 0.16 -19.78
N ALA A 520 30.68 -0.44 -20.57
CA ALA A 520 32.12 -0.33 -20.33
C ALA A 520 32.65 1.07 -20.65
N THR A 521 32.25 1.64 -21.79
CA THR A 521 32.71 2.93 -22.31
C THR A 521 31.58 3.74 -22.95
N PRO A 522 31.73 5.07 -23.16
CA PRO A 522 30.78 5.86 -23.93
C PRO A 522 30.51 5.28 -25.32
N ALA A 523 31.54 4.77 -26.00
CA ALA A 523 31.41 4.21 -27.34
C ALA A 523 30.62 2.89 -27.37
N SER A 524 30.81 2.01 -26.37
CA SER A 524 30.04 0.76 -26.30
C SER A 524 28.57 1.02 -26.07
N LEU A 525 28.23 1.98 -25.19
CA LEU A 525 26.85 2.37 -24.91
C LEU A 525 26.22 3.05 -26.12
N TRP A 526 26.94 3.98 -26.76
CA TRP A 526 26.44 4.68 -27.95
C TRP A 526 26.13 3.73 -29.11
N ARG A 527 26.89 2.64 -29.28
CA ARG A 527 26.63 1.65 -30.32
C ARG A 527 25.23 1.05 -30.21
N VAL A 528 24.80 0.71 -28.99
CA VAL A 528 23.47 0.17 -28.72
C VAL A 528 22.40 1.23 -28.97
N VAL A 529 22.61 2.45 -28.46
CA VAL A 529 21.69 3.58 -28.66
C VAL A 529 21.51 3.90 -30.16
N ALA A 530 22.59 3.99 -30.92
CA ALA A 530 22.55 4.28 -32.35
C ALA A 530 21.80 3.18 -33.14
N ALA A 531 22.08 1.91 -32.85
CA ALA A 531 21.42 0.78 -33.49
C ALA A 531 19.89 0.77 -33.24
N LEU A 532 19.47 1.04 -32.00
CA LEU A 532 18.04 1.08 -31.64
C LEU A 532 17.34 2.30 -32.23
N ARG A 533 18.03 3.44 -32.33
CA ARG A 533 17.50 4.64 -33.00
C ARG A 533 17.27 4.41 -34.49
N GLU A 534 18.19 3.76 -35.18
CA GLU A 534 18.03 3.42 -36.61
C GLU A 534 16.84 2.48 -36.83
N GLN A 535 16.62 1.50 -35.95
CA GLN A 535 15.46 0.60 -35.99
C GLN A 535 14.13 1.33 -35.73
N SER A 536 14.16 2.34 -34.84
CA SER A 536 12.99 3.16 -34.50
C SER A 536 12.61 4.14 -35.63
N VAL A 537 13.58 4.61 -36.41
CA VAL A 537 13.35 5.49 -37.57
C VAL A 537 12.98 4.70 -38.83
N GLY A 538 13.44 3.44 -38.96
CA GLY A 538 13.13 2.56 -40.10
C GLY A 538 11.75 1.87 -40.05
N SER A 539 11.00 2.02 -38.95
CA SER A 539 9.66 1.46 -38.76
C SER A 539 8.52 2.48 -38.79
N ALA A 540 8.83 3.75 -39.12
CA ALA A 540 7.88 4.87 -39.23
C ALA A 540 7.41 5.14 -40.67
#